data_AF-A0A158KQX1-F1
#
_entry.id   AF-A0A158KQX1-F1
#
_cell.length_a   1.000
_cell.length_b   1.000
_cell.length_c   1.000
_cell.angle_alpha   90.00
_cell.angle_beta   90.00
_cell.angle_gamma   90.00
#
_symmetry.space_group_name_H-M   'P 1'
#
loop_
_entity.id
_entity.type
_entity.pdbx_description
1 polymer ?
#
loop_
_entity_poly.entity_id
_entity_poly.type
_entity_poly.pdbx_seq_one_letter_code
_entity_poly.pdbx_strand_id
1 'polypeptide(L)'
;MSTLTIRDLSHSAELDSREMSAVRGGTFYFPGYSVSKTDFSFDTQQLIGQTQNVSNANGNNAAFVTDIDSKVKPIQKANNSNTINVYGGVA
;
A
#
# COMPACT_ATOMS: atom_id res chain seq x y z
N MET A 1 -25.61 -40.74 -55.42
CA MET A 1 -25.23 -39.32 -55.47
C MET A 1 -26.48 -38.48 -55.23
N SER A 2 -26.62 -37.95 -54.02
CA SER A 2 -27.57 -36.87 -53.71
C SER A 2 -27.02 -36.10 -52.51
N THR A 3 -26.55 -34.88 -52.78
CA THR A 3 -25.96 -33.94 -51.84
C THR A 3 -27.07 -33.26 -51.03
N LEU A 4 -26.95 -33.22 -49.70
CA LEU A 4 -27.77 -32.37 -48.83
C LEU A 4 -26.90 -31.23 -48.31
N THR A 5 -27.09 -30.05 -48.90
CA THR A 5 -26.49 -28.77 -48.52
C THR A 5 -27.56 -27.86 -47.93
N ILE A 6 -27.56 -27.68 -46.60
CA ILE A 6 -28.20 -26.58 -45.86
C ILE A 6 -27.28 -26.36 -44.64
N ARG A 7 -26.44 -25.31 -44.67
CA ARG A 7 -26.67 -23.91 -44.25
C ARG A 7 -26.60 -23.79 -42.74
N ASP A 8 -25.56 -23.07 -42.35
CA ASP A 8 -25.36 -22.43 -41.05
C ASP A 8 -26.68 -22.15 -40.31
N LEU A 9 -26.75 -22.61 -39.07
CA LEU A 9 -27.22 -21.75 -38.01
C LEU A 9 -26.57 -22.22 -36.73
N SER A 10 -25.64 -21.40 -36.21
CA SER A 10 -25.25 -21.38 -34.81
C SER A 10 -26.43 -21.83 -33.94
N HIS A 11 -26.37 -23.02 -33.37
CA HIS A 11 -27.31 -23.40 -32.35
C HIS A 11 -26.92 -22.55 -31.13
N SER A 12 -27.50 -21.36 -31.00
CA SER A 12 -27.74 -20.81 -29.68
C SER A 12 -28.74 -21.77 -29.06
N ALA A 13 -28.24 -22.83 -28.43
CA ALA A 13 -28.99 -23.44 -27.36
C ALA A 13 -29.28 -22.28 -26.42
N GLU A 14 -30.51 -21.76 -26.45
CA GLU A 14 -30.99 -20.86 -25.42
C GLU A 14 -30.83 -21.67 -24.14
N LEU A 15 -29.77 -21.36 -23.38
CA LEU A 15 -29.64 -21.91 -22.05
C LEU A 15 -30.91 -21.50 -21.32
N ASP A 16 -31.71 -22.49 -20.92
CA ASP A 16 -32.83 -22.30 -20.00
C ASP A 16 -32.31 -21.50 -18.80
N SER A 17 -33.15 -20.65 -18.21
CA SER A 17 -32.88 -19.90 -16.97
C SER A 17 -32.14 -20.72 -15.91
N ARG A 18 -32.44 -22.01 -15.79
CA ARG A 18 -31.75 -22.98 -14.90
C ARG A 18 -30.33 -23.28 -15.34
N GLU A 19 -30.11 -23.57 -16.61
CA GLU A 19 -28.79 -23.80 -17.20
C GLU A 19 -27.94 -22.51 -17.10
N MET A 20 -28.55 -21.34 -17.39
CA MET A 20 -27.92 -20.04 -17.20
C MET A 20 -27.53 -19.76 -15.76
N SER A 21 -28.28 -20.27 -14.77
CA SER A 21 -27.91 -20.13 -13.35
C SER A 21 -26.64 -20.90 -13.01
N ALA A 22 -26.38 -22.04 -13.65
CA ALA A 22 -25.18 -22.84 -13.40
C ALA A 22 -23.92 -22.18 -13.95
N VAL A 23 -24.00 -21.50 -15.10
CA VAL A 23 -22.85 -20.85 -15.77
C VAL A 23 -22.31 -19.65 -14.97
N ARG A 24 -23.15 -18.96 -14.19
CA ARG A 24 -22.74 -17.79 -13.37
C ARG A 24 -22.46 -18.15 -11.91
N GLY A 25 -22.36 -19.45 -11.61
CA GLY A 25 -22.33 -19.97 -10.26
C GLY A 25 -23.75 -20.09 -9.72
N GLY A 26 -24.34 -21.28 -9.85
CA GLY A 26 -25.58 -21.61 -9.18
C GLY A 26 -25.42 -21.45 -7.66
N THR A 27 -26.53 -21.41 -6.91
CA THR A 27 -26.51 -21.26 -5.45
C THR A 27 -25.67 -22.36 -4.80
N PHE A 28 -24.40 -22.03 -4.55
CA PHE A 28 -23.44 -22.91 -3.95
C PHE A 28 -23.54 -22.71 -2.44
N TYR A 29 -24.39 -23.50 -1.79
CA TYR A 29 -24.35 -23.66 -0.32
C TYR A 29 -23.11 -24.49 0.04
N PHE A 30 -21.94 -23.88 -0.09
CA PHE A 30 -20.71 -24.42 0.45
C PHE A 30 -20.47 -23.74 1.79
N PRO A 31 -20.61 -24.45 2.92
CA PRO A 31 -20.20 -23.91 4.20
C PRO A 31 -18.68 -23.85 4.21
N GLY A 32 -18.11 -22.72 3.78
CA GLY A 32 -16.68 -22.47 3.90
C GLY A 32 -15.95 -21.90 2.68
N TYR A 33 -16.63 -21.27 1.72
CA TYR A 33 -15.91 -20.48 0.71
C TYR A 33 -15.82 -19.02 1.16
N SER A 34 -14.73 -18.69 1.85
CA SER A 34 -14.41 -17.33 2.24
C SER A 34 -13.91 -16.56 1.02
N VAL A 35 -14.77 -15.75 0.40
CA VAL A 35 -14.38 -14.79 -0.65
C VAL A 35 -13.89 -13.50 0.00
N SER A 36 -12.80 -13.61 0.76
CA SER A 36 -12.07 -12.45 1.28
C SER A 36 -10.65 -12.52 0.75
N LYS A 37 -10.50 -12.31 -0.55
CA LYS A 37 -9.19 -11.92 -1.11
C LYS A 37 -9.10 -10.40 -1.05
N THR A 38 -8.47 -9.89 -0.01
CA THR A 38 -8.01 -8.51 0.07
C THR A 38 -6.54 -8.48 -0.31
N ASP A 39 -6.27 -8.22 -1.59
CA ASP A 39 -4.91 -8.02 -2.08
C ASP A 39 -4.49 -6.59 -1.76
N PHE A 40 -3.53 -6.43 -0.84
CA PHE A 40 -2.96 -5.14 -0.48
C PHE A 40 -1.51 -5.06 -0.92
N SER A 41 -1.17 -4.02 -1.69
CA SER A 41 0.21 -3.70 -2.08
C SER A 41 0.54 -2.30 -1.58
N PHE A 42 1.66 -2.15 -0.88
CA PHE A 42 2.08 -0.87 -0.32
C PHE A 42 3.56 -0.62 -0.62
N ASP A 43 3.83 0.50 -1.28
CA ASP A 43 5.19 1.01 -1.48
C ASP A 43 5.43 2.18 -0.51
N THR A 44 6.19 1.94 0.55
CA THR A 44 6.46 2.93 1.59
C THR A 44 7.90 3.40 1.56
N GLN A 45 8.18 4.48 0.83
CA GLN A 45 9.49 5.11 0.85
C GLN A 45 9.65 6.00 2.10
N GLN A 46 10.62 5.68 2.96
CA GLN A 46 10.98 6.45 4.14
C GLN A 46 12.41 6.97 4.00
N LEU A 47 12.57 8.22 3.56
CA LEU A 47 13.87 8.89 3.55
C LEU A 47 13.87 10.07 4.51
N ILE A 48 14.83 10.08 5.43
CA ILE A 48 15.21 11.32 6.15
C ILE A 48 16.67 11.59 5.86
N GLY A 49 16.92 12.76 5.25
CA GLY A 49 18.25 13.37 5.19
C GLY A 49 18.34 14.47 6.25
N GLN A 50 19.38 14.45 7.06
CA GLN A 50 19.65 15.48 8.04
C GLN A 50 21.13 15.89 7.99
N THR A 51 21.37 17.19 7.94
CA THR A 51 22.71 17.77 8.02
C THR A 51 22.67 18.88 9.05
N GLN A 52 23.51 18.81 10.07
CA GLN A 52 23.63 19.83 11.10
C GLN A 52 25.05 20.40 11.09
N ASN A 53 25.15 21.68 10.70
CA ASN A 53 26.40 22.43 10.73
C ASN A 53 26.35 23.40 11.91
N VAL A 54 27.27 23.25 12.86
CA VAL A 54 27.34 24.11 14.05
C VAL A 54 28.71 24.77 14.09
N SER A 55 28.72 26.09 14.01
CA SER A 55 29.92 26.92 14.17
C SER A 55 29.77 27.79 15.42
N ASN A 56 30.77 27.76 16.29
CA ASN A 56 30.79 28.51 17.52
C ASN A 56 32.12 29.23 17.65
N ALA A 57 32.11 30.56 17.48
CA ALA A 57 33.29 31.40 17.62
C ALA A 57 33.16 32.16 18.95
N ASN A 58 33.76 31.62 20.01
CA ASN A 58 33.76 32.25 21.33
C ASN A 58 35.16 32.80 21.67
N GLY A 59 35.21 33.97 22.30
CA GLY A 59 36.48 34.60 22.71
C GLY A 59 37.36 35.10 21.55
N ASN A 60 36.80 35.34 20.36
CA ASN A 60 37.59 35.87 19.24
C ASN A 60 37.92 37.36 19.45
N ASN A 61 39.21 37.71 19.34
CA ASN A 61 39.74 39.07 19.53
C ASN A 61 39.41 39.70 20.90
N ALA A 62 39.37 38.91 21.97
CA ALA A 62 39.09 39.37 23.32
C ALA A 62 40.40 39.59 24.12
N ALA A 63 40.69 40.82 24.55
CA ALA A 63 41.80 41.16 25.44
C ALA A 63 41.28 41.60 26.82
N PHE A 64 41.93 41.15 27.90
CA PHE A 64 41.54 41.43 29.30
C PHE A 64 40.11 41.02 29.68
N VAL A 65 39.57 39.96 29.08
CA VAL A 65 38.21 39.47 29.35
C VAL A 65 38.27 38.20 30.22
N THR A 66 37.46 38.15 31.27
CA THR A 66 37.23 36.95 32.10
C THR A 66 35.82 36.40 31.84
N ASP A 67 35.58 35.14 32.21
CA ASP A 67 34.24 34.52 32.15
C ASP A 67 33.62 34.39 30.74
N ILE A 68 34.46 34.17 29.71
CA ILE A 68 33.95 33.85 28.37
C ILE A 68 33.49 32.38 28.32
N ASP A 69 32.18 32.15 28.45
CA ASP A 69 31.56 30.82 28.32
C ASP A 69 30.80 30.68 26.99
N SER A 70 30.80 29.48 26.42
CA SER A 70 29.91 29.15 25.30
C SER A 70 29.39 27.73 25.43
N LYS A 71 28.09 27.65 25.67
CA LYS A 71 27.37 26.40 25.93
C LYS A 71 26.53 26.00 24.74
N VAL A 72 27.17 25.37 23.76
CA VAL A 72 26.50 24.92 22.54
C VAL A 72 26.06 23.47 22.68
N LYS A 73 24.75 23.24 22.67
CA LYS A 73 24.12 21.91 22.84
C LYS A 73 23.15 21.63 21.68
N PRO A 74 23.68 21.39 20.46
CA PRO A 74 22.82 21.12 19.32
C PRO A 74 22.21 19.73 19.48
N ILE A 75 20.90 19.63 19.34
CA ILE A 75 20.17 18.36 19.37
C ILE A 75 19.46 18.24 18.04
N GLN A 76 19.78 17.20 17.27
CA GLN A 76 19.07 16.87 16.05
C GLN A 76 18.33 15.55 16.26
N LYS A 77 16.99 15.60 16.14
CA LYS A 77 16.14 14.42 16.20
C LYS A 77 15.37 14.32 14.89
N ALA A 78 15.32 13.12 14.33
CA ALA A 78 14.51 12.77 13.18
C ALA A 78 13.74 11.52 13.50
N ASN A 79 12.42 11.57 13.29
CA ASN A 79 11.56 10.42 13.37
C ASN A 79 10.89 10.26 12.00
N ASN A 80 11.21 9.19 11.27
CA ASN A 80 10.41 8.74 10.14
C ASN A 80 9.69 7.48 10.59
N SER A 81 8.37 7.49 10.52
CA SER A 81 7.56 6.31 10.76
C SER A 81 6.54 6.18 9.65
N ASN A 82 6.40 4.98 9.08
CA ASN A 82 5.30 4.64 8.18
C ASN A 82 4.49 3.53 8.83
N THR A 83 3.22 3.81 9.09
CA THR A 83 2.29 2.83 9.65
C THR A 83 1.21 2.55 8.62
N ILE A 84 1.16 1.32 8.13
CA ILE A 84 0.05 0.84 7.31
C ILE A 84 -0.88 0.04 8.21
N ASN A 85 -2.09 0.55 8.42
CA ASN A 85 -3.13 -0.17 9.16
C ASN A 85 -4.02 -0.93 8.18
N VAL A 86 -3.87 -2.25 8.12
CA VAL A 86 -4.63 -3.10 7.19
C VAL A 86 -5.91 -3.66 7.82
N TYR A 87 -5.99 -3.67 9.15
CA TYR A 87 -7.17 -4.06 9.91
C TYR A 87 -7.23 -3.21 11.18
N GLY A 88 -8.19 -2.29 11.27
CA GLY A 88 -8.48 -1.59 12.51
C GLY A 88 -8.74 -2.61 13.60
N GLY A 89 -7.90 -2.62 14.64
CA GLY A 89 -7.91 -3.62 15.71
C GLY A 89 -9.34 -3.86 16.21
N VAL A 90 -9.75 -5.13 16.13
CA VAL A 90 -10.93 -5.62 16.85
C VAL A 90 -10.58 -5.56 18.34
N ALA A 91 -11.37 -4.77 19.07
CA ALA A 91 -11.35 -4.66 20.53
C ALA A 91 -11.68 -5.99 21.21
#